data_AF-A0A5N5MQ49-F1
#
_entry.id   AF-A0A5N5MQ49-F1
#
_cell.length_a   1.000
_cell.length_b   1.000
_cell.length_c   1.000
_cell.angle_alpha   90.00
_cell.angle_beta   90.00
_cell.angle_gamma   90.00
#
_symmetry.space_group_name_H-M   'P 1'
#
loop_
_entity.id
_entity.type
_entity.pdbx_description
1 polymer ?
#
loop_
_entity_poly.entity_id
_entity_poly.type
_entity_poly.pdbx_seq_one_letter_code
_entity_poly.pdbx_strand_id
1 'polypeptide(L)'
;MAQTMLLMSGVSTRQVVDLKRDSFLQFQVRRLRPTTPFNPFSSKAASSTASTTIALFKPRTKAVPKKAAPVEKPKVEDGIFGTSGGIGFTKQNELFVGRVAMIGFAASLLGEGITGKGILSQLNLETGIPIYEAEPLLLFFILFTLLGAIGALGDRGRFVDDPSTGIEGAVIPPGKSLRAALGLKEGGPLFGFTKSNELFVGRLAQLGIAFSLIGEIITGKGALAQLNIETGIPVNEIEPLVLFNVIFFFIAALNPGTGKFVTDEEEE
;
A
#
# COMPACT_ATOMS: atom_id res chain seq x y z
N MET A 1 60.33 28.25 -38.57
CA MET A 1 59.80 29.36 -39.38
C MET A 1 58.46 29.78 -38.78
N ALA A 2 58.27 31.10 -38.63
CA ALA A 2 57.09 31.95 -38.34
C ALA A 2 55.67 31.33 -38.33
N GLN A 3 54.61 31.82 -37.64
CA GLN A 3 54.27 32.98 -36.76
C GLN A 3 52.81 32.71 -36.27
N THR A 4 52.44 32.90 -34.99
CA THR A 4 51.68 34.04 -34.38
C THR A 4 50.16 34.07 -34.76
N MET A 5 49.18 34.08 -33.85
CA MET A 5 48.80 35.17 -32.93
C MET A 5 48.02 34.72 -31.66
N LEU A 6 48.40 35.37 -30.55
CA LEU A 6 47.73 35.52 -29.25
C LEU A 6 46.52 36.47 -29.32
N LEU A 7 45.58 36.34 -28.37
CA LEU A 7 45.07 37.47 -27.58
C LEU A 7 44.30 37.02 -26.32
N MET A 8 44.70 37.60 -25.18
CA MET A 8 44.08 37.47 -23.86
C MET A 8 43.41 38.78 -23.44
N SER A 9 42.46 38.64 -22.50
CA SER A 9 42.14 39.55 -21.37
C SER A 9 41.29 40.80 -21.59
N GLY A 10 40.44 41.10 -20.59
CA GLY A 10 40.19 42.48 -20.15
C GLY A 10 38.73 42.90 -19.97
N VAL A 11 38.29 42.97 -18.71
CA VAL A 11 37.05 43.58 -18.21
C VAL A 11 37.02 45.09 -18.43
N SER A 12 35.88 45.68 -18.80
CA SER A 12 35.52 47.06 -18.41
C SER A 12 34.01 47.32 -18.42
N THR A 13 33.59 48.21 -17.53
CA THR A 13 32.26 48.47 -16.98
C THR A 13 31.39 49.45 -17.77
N ARG A 14 30.06 49.39 -17.48
CA ARG A 14 29.02 50.46 -17.40
C ARG A 14 27.91 50.49 -18.46
N GLN A 15 26.68 50.39 -17.91
CA GLN A 15 25.42 51.10 -18.24
C GLN A 15 24.93 51.07 -19.69
N VAL A 16 23.76 50.46 -19.92
CA VAL A 16 22.52 51.15 -20.34
C VAL A 16 21.32 50.21 -20.05
N VAL A 17 20.27 50.81 -19.51
CA VAL A 17 18.94 50.27 -19.16
C VAL A 17 18.10 50.16 -20.43
N ASP A 18 17.37 49.07 -20.68
CA ASP A 18 15.97 49.21 -21.11
C ASP A 18 15.08 47.97 -20.88
N LEU A 19 13.81 48.33 -20.65
CA LEU A 19 12.60 47.65 -20.28
C LEU A 19 12.21 46.40 -21.11
N LYS A 20 11.82 45.31 -20.43
CA LYS A 20 10.44 44.78 -20.44
C LYS A 20 10.28 43.47 -19.67
N ARG A 21 9.18 43.40 -18.92
CA ARG A 21 8.44 42.20 -18.47
C ARG A 21 9.06 41.37 -17.35
N ASP A 22 8.82 41.82 -16.11
CA ASP A 22 8.49 40.93 -14.99
C ASP A 22 7.20 41.43 -14.33
N SER A 23 6.08 41.25 -15.03
CA SER A 23 4.76 41.27 -14.39
C SER A 23 4.58 39.91 -13.74
N PHE A 24 4.67 39.81 -12.42
CA PHE A 24 3.92 38.86 -11.56
C PHE A 24 4.43 38.85 -10.10
N LEU A 25 5.56 39.49 -9.77
CA LEU A 25 6.15 39.47 -8.43
C LEU A 25 6.03 40.79 -7.63
N GLN A 26 4.96 41.57 -7.80
CA GLN A 26 4.72 42.78 -6.97
C GLN A 26 3.31 42.91 -6.39
N PHE A 27 2.49 41.86 -6.40
CA PHE A 27 1.10 41.97 -5.95
C PHE A 27 0.85 41.82 -4.43
N GLN A 28 1.88 41.83 -3.58
CA GLN A 28 1.67 41.54 -2.15
C GLN A 28 2.17 42.55 -1.13
N VAL A 29 2.69 43.72 -1.53
CA VAL A 29 3.13 44.71 -0.52
C VAL A 29 2.81 46.13 -0.96
N ARG A 30 1.57 46.60 -0.74
CA ARG A 30 1.32 47.99 -0.32
C ARG A 30 -0.14 48.27 0.10
N ARG A 31 -0.29 48.35 1.42
CA ARG A 31 -0.92 49.45 2.17
C ARG A 31 -2.42 49.71 1.97
N LEU A 32 -3.16 49.11 2.92
CA LEU A 32 -4.27 49.71 3.62
C LEU A 32 -3.95 51.16 4.08
N ARG A 33 -4.70 52.15 3.60
CA ARG A 33 -4.97 53.41 4.32
C ARG A 33 -6.22 54.09 3.73
N PRO A 34 -7.33 54.24 4.48
CA PRO A 34 -8.45 55.08 4.04
C PRO A 34 -8.26 56.52 4.52
N THR A 35 -8.45 57.47 3.60
CA THR A 35 -8.52 58.91 3.84
C THR A 35 -9.94 59.34 4.22
N THR A 36 -10.08 60.11 5.30
CA THR A 36 -11.31 60.83 5.70
C THR A 36 -11.55 62.07 4.85
N PRO A 37 -12.81 62.49 4.67
CA PRO A 37 -13.11 63.92 4.71
C PRO A 37 -14.30 64.27 5.61
N PHE A 38 -14.19 65.43 6.25
CA PHE A 38 -15.16 66.07 7.14
C PHE A 38 -16.10 67.01 6.34
N ASN A 39 -17.43 66.85 6.51
CA ASN A 39 -18.59 67.81 6.66
C ASN A 39 -18.69 69.12 5.83
N PRO A 40 -19.86 69.84 5.71
CA PRO A 40 -21.00 69.97 6.66
C PRO A 40 -22.45 70.22 6.09
N PHE A 41 -23.41 70.35 7.03
CA PHE A 41 -24.70 71.09 7.02
C PHE A 41 -26.07 70.37 6.96
N SER A 42 -26.70 70.31 8.15
CA SER A 42 -28.06 70.77 8.54
C SER A 42 -29.33 70.24 7.84
N SER A 43 -30.16 69.50 8.59
CA SER A 43 -31.50 69.94 9.05
C SER A 43 -32.28 68.80 9.75
N LYS A 44 -33.44 69.15 10.32
CA LYS A 44 -34.11 68.60 11.51
C LYS A 44 -34.82 67.24 11.38
N ALA A 45 -34.88 66.57 12.54
CA ALA A 45 -35.98 65.79 13.13
C ALA A 45 -36.52 64.51 12.44
N ALA A 46 -36.42 63.39 13.15
CA ALA A 46 -37.58 62.58 13.58
C ALA A 46 -37.13 61.46 14.53
N SER A 47 -37.81 61.35 15.67
CA SER A 47 -37.67 60.26 16.62
C SER A 47 -38.18 58.95 16.02
N SER A 48 -37.36 57.90 16.05
CA SER A 48 -37.85 56.53 15.99
C SER A 48 -37.07 55.69 17.01
N THR A 49 -37.81 55.09 17.92
CA THR A 49 -37.33 54.18 18.95
C THR A 49 -36.84 52.90 18.27
N ALA A 50 -35.53 52.78 18.09
CA ALA A 50 -34.89 51.56 17.62
C ALA A 50 -34.71 50.59 18.80
N SER A 51 -35.57 49.58 18.87
CA SER A 51 -35.46 48.45 19.79
C SER A 51 -34.11 47.74 19.57
N THR A 52 -33.19 47.90 20.51
CA THR A 52 -31.90 47.22 20.49
C THR A 52 -32.13 45.75 20.78
N THR A 53 -32.15 44.92 19.74
CA THR A 53 -32.15 43.46 19.89
C THR A 53 -30.76 43.05 20.38
N ILE A 54 -30.62 42.85 21.69
CA ILE A 54 -29.39 42.31 22.27
C ILE A 54 -29.35 40.81 21.92
N ALA A 55 -28.52 40.44 20.94
CA ALA A 55 -28.19 39.05 20.70
C ALA A 55 -27.40 38.52 21.90
N LEU A 56 -28.02 37.68 22.72
CA LEU A 56 -27.35 36.92 23.77
C LEU A 56 -26.46 35.85 23.11
N PHE A 57 -25.23 36.24 22.76
CA PHE A 57 -24.19 35.31 22.37
C PHE A 57 -23.87 34.42 23.57
N LYS A 58 -24.38 33.19 23.55
CA LYS A 58 -23.90 32.13 24.43
C LYS A 58 -22.42 31.91 24.09
N PRO A 59 -21.46 32.20 24.99
CA PRO A 59 -20.08 31.87 24.71
C PRO A 59 -20.02 30.35 24.55
N ARG A 60 -19.66 29.87 23.34
CA ARG A 60 -19.21 28.50 23.18
C ARG A 60 -18.06 28.34 24.17
N THR A 61 -18.26 27.52 25.19
CA THR A 61 -17.21 27.05 26.07
C THR A 61 -16.09 26.55 25.16
N LYS A 62 -15.01 27.33 25.06
CA LYS A 62 -13.79 26.90 24.39
C LYS A 62 -13.41 25.60 25.10
N ALA A 63 -13.45 24.48 24.39
CA ALA A 63 -13.03 23.21 24.95
C ALA A 63 -11.68 23.45 25.60
N VAL A 64 -11.61 23.25 26.93
CA VAL A 64 -10.36 23.34 27.67
C VAL A 64 -9.41 22.42 26.91
N PRO A 65 -8.26 22.91 26.41
CA PRO A 65 -7.28 22.00 25.85
C PRO A 65 -6.96 21.03 26.99
N LYS A 66 -7.37 19.77 26.84
CA LYS A 66 -6.97 18.72 27.77
C LYS A 66 -5.46 18.75 27.73
N LYS A 67 -4.86 19.38 28.72
CA LYS A 67 -3.45 19.22 29.05
C LYS A 67 -3.34 17.85 29.71
N ALA A 68 -3.66 16.82 28.94
CA ALA A 68 -3.12 15.50 29.21
C ALA A 68 -1.61 15.68 29.10
N ALA A 69 -0.86 15.19 30.08
CA ALA A 69 0.55 14.92 29.86
C ALA A 69 0.66 14.21 28.50
N PRO A 70 1.63 14.55 27.64
CA PRO A 70 1.83 13.78 26.42
C PRO A 70 2.02 12.33 26.86
N VAL A 71 1.01 11.49 26.65
CA VAL A 71 1.16 10.05 26.75
C VAL A 71 2.24 9.76 25.73
N GLU A 72 3.40 9.30 26.19
CA GLU A 72 4.49 8.95 25.30
C GLU A 72 3.93 7.88 24.36
N LYS A 73 3.68 8.26 23.10
CA LYS A 73 3.19 7.33 22.09
C LYS A 73 4.14 6.12 22.08
N PRO A 74 3.65 4.89 22.33
CA PRO A 74 4.50 3.73 22.31
C PRO A 74 5.14 3.64 20.92
N LYS A 75 6.47 3.70 20.87
CA LYS A 75 7.22 3.52 19.63
C LYS A 75 7.18 2.04 19.29
N VAL A 76 6.27 1.65 18.38
CA VAL A 76 6.20 0.29 17.88
C VAL A 76 7.36 0.07 16.90
N GLU A 77 8.08 -1.05 17.07
CA GLU A 77 9.22 -1.45 16.24
C GLU A 77 8.77 -2.35 15.09
N ASP A 78 7.86 -1.85 14.25
CA ASP A 78 7.18 -2.60 13.18
C ASP A 78 7.46 -2.06 11.76
N GLY A 79 8.33 -1.06 11.63
CA GLY A 79 8.74 -0.52 10.33
C GLY A 79 9.74 -1.41 9.61
N ILE A 80 10.30 -0.88 8.51
CA ILE A 80 11.30 -1.58 7.70
C ILE A 80 12.47 -2.05 8.58
N PHE A 81 12.82 -3.34 8.49
CA PHE A 81 13.80 -4.01 9.34
C PHE A 81 13.63 -3.77 10.85
N GLY A 82 12.39 -3.58 11.34
CA GLY A 82 12.08 -3.35 12.76
C GLY A 82 12.27 -1.92 13.23
N THR A 83 12.44 -0.95 12.32
CA THR A 83 12.62 0.46 12.72
C THR A 83 11.32 1.07 13.25
N SER A 84 11.39 1.92 14.27
CA SER A 84 10.22 2.62 14.83
C SER A 84 9.89 3.95 14.12
N GLY A 85 10.39 4.15 12.90
CA GLY A 85 10.37 5.43 12.19
C GLY A 85 9.10 5.70 11.39
N GLY A 86 8.11 4.81 11.44
CA GLY A 86 6.91 4.87 10.58
C GLY A 86 7.19 4.65 9.10
N ILE A 87 8.38 4.15 8.76
CA ILE A 87 8.83 3.85 7.39
C ILE A 87 8.61 2.36 7.13
N GLY A 88 8.16 2.01 5.92
CA GLY A 88 7.93 0.64 5.50
C GLY A 88 6.47 0.31 5.24
N PHE A 89 6.22 -0.92 4.83
CA PHE A 89 4.90 -1.45 4.54
C PHE A 89 3.99 -1.43 5.78
N THR A 90 2.71 -1.20 5.52
CA THR A 90 1.66 -1.53 6.47
C THR A 90 1.17 -2.96 6.19
N LYS A 91 0.46 -3.57 7.12
CA LYS A 91 -0.17 -4.87 6.87
C LYS A 91 -1.11 -4.88 5.66
N GLN A 92 -1.70 -3.73 5.29
CA GLN A 92 -2.49 -3.64 4.04
C GLN A 92 -1.62 -3.77 2.79
N ASN A 93 -0.43 -3.17 2.80
CA ASN A 93 0.53 -3.28 1.69
C ASN A 93 1.01 -4.73 1.56
N GLU A 94 1.36 -5.36 2.68
CA GLU A 94 1.77 -6.77 2.66
C GLU A 94 0.64 -7.68 2.19
N LEU A 95 -0.60 -7.43 2.61
CA LEU A 95 -1.77 -8.18 2.16
C LEU A 95 -1.93 -8.10 0.64
N PHE A 96 -1.79 -6.90 0.07
CA PHE A 96 -1.85 -6.71 -1.37
C PHE A 96 -0.72 -7.46 -2.09
N VAL A 97 0.52 -7.32 -1.63
CA VAL A 97 1.67 -8.04 -2.21
C VAL A 97 1.48 -9.56 -2.09
N GLY A 98 0.93 -10.03 -0.97
CA GLY A 98 0.54 -11.42 -0.75
C GLY A 98 -0.46 -11.91 -1.79
N ARG A 99 -1.52 -11.14 -2.09
CA ARG A 99 -2.49 -11.48 -3.15
C ARG A 99 -1.84 -11.56 -4.53
N VAL A 100 -0.94 -10.63 -4.85
CA VAL A 100 -0.19 -10.66 -6.11
C VAL A 100 0.66 -11.92 -6.19
N ALA A 101 1.32 -12.32 -5.10
CA ALA A 101 2.09 -13.55 -5.03
C ALA A 101 1.20 -14.80 -5.17
N MET A 102 0.02 -14.83 -4.54
CA MET A 102 -0.95 -15.92 -4.72
C MET A 102 -1.35 -16.09 -6.20
N ILE A 103 -1.68 -15.00 -6.88
CA ILE A 103 -2.04 -15.03 -8.31
C ILE A 103 -0.84 -15.46 -9.16
N GLY A 104 0.34 -14.87 -8.91
CA GLY A 104 1.56 -15.21 -9.65
C GLY A 104 1.94 -16.68 -9.50
N PHE A 105 1.83 -17.22 -8.29
CA PHE A 105 2.13 -18.63 -8.03
C PHE A 105 1.09 -19.56 -8.65
N ALA A 106 -0.20 -19.24 -8.53
CA ALA A 106 -1.26 -20.00 -9.18
C ALA A 106 -1.12 -20.00 -10.70
N ALA A 107 -0.79 -18.85 -11.31
CA ALA A 107 -0.56 -18.73 -12.74
C ALA A 107 0.69 -19.49 -13.21
N SER A 108 1.77 -19.49 -12.41
CA SER A 108 2.98 -20.29 -12.66
C SER A 108 2.65 -21.78 -12.74
N LEU A 109 1.98 -22.32 -11.71
CA LEU A 109 1.60 -23.74 -11.64
C LEU A 109 0.63 -24.14 -12.75
N LEU A 110 -0.40 -23.33 -12.99
CA LEU A 110 -1.38 -23.60 -14.05
C LEU A 110 -0.75 -23.52 -15.45
N GLY A 111 0.07 -22.50 -15.67
CA GLY A 111 0.78 -22.31 -16.93
C GLY A 111 1.71 -23.48 -17.24
N GLU A 112 2.45 -23.96 -16.25
CA GLU A 112 3.29 -25.15 -16.41
C GLU A 112 2.47 -26.42 -16.63
N GLY A 113 1.38 -26.61 -15.89
CA GLY A 113 0.49 -27.77 -16.09
C GLY A 113 -0.12 -27.84 -17.49
N ILE A 114 -0.40 -26.68 -18.12
CA ILE A 114 -0.95 -26.62 -19.48
C ILE A 114 0.13 -26.71 -20.55
N THR A 115 1.26 -26.03 -20.36
CA THR A 115 2.29 -25.88 -21.42
C THR A 115 3.45 -26.85 -21.31
N GLY A 116 3.63 -27.48 -20.14
CA GLY A 116 4.79 -28.29 -19.79
C GLY A 116 6.08 -27.47 -19.57
N LYS A 117 6.00 -26.14 -19.51
CA LYS A 117 7.15 -25.24 -19.35
C LYS A 117 7.02 -24.44 -18.06
N GLY A 118 8.11 -24.33 -17.32
CA GLY A 118 8.19 -23.44 -16.15
C GLY A 118 7.95 -21.97 -16.52
N ILE A 119 7.64 -21.15 -15.52
CA ILE A 119 7.20 -19.76 -15.74
C ILE A 119 8.34 -18.90 -16.28
N LEU A 120 9.58 -19.13 -15.85
CA LEU A 120 10.74 -18.38 -16.36
C LEU A 120 10.99 -18.72 -17.83
N SER A 121 10.86 -20.00 -18.20
CA SER A 121 10.93 -20.43 -19.60
C SER A 121 9.83 -19.78 -20.46
N GLN A 122 8.59 -19.67 -19.95
CA GLN A 122 7.49 -18.98 -20.64
C GLN A 122 7.73 -17.47 -20.81
N LEU A 123 8.48 -16.85 -19.89
CA LEU A 123 8.89 -15.45 -19.96
C LEU A 123 10.16 -15.24 -20.82
N ASN A 124 10.69 -16.29 -21.45
CA ASN A 124 11.93 -16.29 -22.24
C ASN A 124 13.18 -15.91 -21.41
N LEU A 125 13.18 -16.27 -20.13
CA LEU A 125 14.33 -16.08 -19.24
C LEU A 125 15.23 -17.33 -19.25
N GLU A 126 16.52 -17.11 -19.04
CA GLU A 126 17.51 -18.19 -18.97
C GLU A 126 17.30 -19.03 -17.69
N THR A 127 17.36 -20.35 -17.84
CA THR A 127 17.14 -21.32 -16.75
C THR A 127 18.16 -22.45 -16.87
N GLY A 128 18.40 -23.19 -15.78
CA GLY A 128 19.49 -24.18 -15.73
C GLY A 128 20.87 -23.55 -15.62
N ILE A 129 20.95 -22.34 -15.06
CA ILE A 129 22.16 -21.54 -14.90
C ILE A 129 22.41 -21.26 -13.41
N PRO A 130 23.66 -21.05 -12.99
CA PRO A 130 23.93 -20.67 -11.62
C PRO A 130 23.31 -19.30 -11.28
N ILE A 131 22.90 -19.10 -10.03
CA ILE A 131 22.14 -17.91 -9.58
C ILE A 131 22.84 -16.59 -9.94
N TYR A 132 24.18 -16.54 -9.90
CA TYR A 132 24.92 -15.31 -10.17
C TYR A 132 24.91 -14.89 -11.66
N GLU A 133 24.46 -15.77 -12.56
CA GLU A 133 24.28 -15.49 -14.00
C GLU A 133 22.83 -15.09 -14.31
N ALA A 134 21.89 -15.34 -13.40
CA ALA A 134 20.49 -15.02 -13.59
C ALA A 134 20.25 -13.50 -13.66
N GLU A 135 19.17 -13.10 -14.32
CA GLU A 135 18.85 -11.69 -14.51
C GLU A 135 18.75 -10.93 -13.17
N PRO A 136 19.46 -9.79 -13.00
CA PRO A 136 19.45 -9.05 -11.75
C PRO A 136 18.06 -8.60 -11.29
N LEU A 137 17.16 -8.30 -12.22
CA LEU A 137 15.78 -7.90 -11.90
C LEU A 137 14.96 -9.06 -11.32
N LEU A 138 15.18 -10.28 -11.83
CA LEU A 138 14.58 -11.49 -11.28
C LEU A 138 15.11 -11.78 -9.87
N LEU A 139 16.42 -11.64 -9.66
CA LEU A 139 17.03 -11.79 -8.33
C LEU A 139 16.51 -10.75 -7.34
N PHE A 140 16.34 -9.50 -7.79
CA PHE A 140 15.72 -8.45 -6.98
C PHE A 140 14.27 -8.79 -6.64
N PHE A 141 13.49 -9.30 -7.59
CA PHE A 141 12.12 -9.74 -7.36
C PHE A 141 12.04 -10.88 -6.32
N ILE A 142 12.94 -11.86 -6.41
CA ILE A 142 13.04 -12.97 -5.44
C ILE A 142 13.40 -12.41 -4.05
N LEU A 143 14.41 -11.55 -3.95
CA LEU A 143 14.82 -10.92 -2.70
C LEU A 143 13.68 -10.11 -2.08
N PHE A 144 13.01 -9.27 -2.87
CA PHE A 144 11.85 -8.50 -2.45
C PHE A 144 10.74 -9.41 -1.91
N THR A 145 10.46 -10.50 -2.61
CA THR A 145 9.42 -11.46 -2.22
C THR A 145 9.74 -12.14 -0.90
N LEU A 146 11.00 -12.58 -0.70
CA LEU A 146 11.45 -13.19 0.54
C LEU A 146 11.43 -12.21 1.73
N LEU A 147 11.92 -10.98 1.52
CA LEU A 147 11.88 -9.94 2.55
C LEU A 147 10.44 -9.55 2.91
N GLY A 148 9.56 -9.49 1.92
CA GLY A 148 8.12 -9.27 2.14
C GLY A 148 7.48 -10.43 2.91
N ALA A 149 7.83 -11.68 2.61
CA ALA A 149 7.26 -12.85 3.27
C ALA A 149 7.56 -12.89 4.79
N ILE A 150 8.72 -12.38 5.20
CA ILE A 150 9.12 -12.30 6.62
C ILE A 150 8.74 -10.97 7.29
N GLY A 151 8.07 -10.05 6.58
CA GLY A 151 7.69 -8.74 7.10
C GLY A 151 8.86 -7.75 7.25
N ALA A 152 10.05 -8.05 6.71
CA ALA A 152 11.22 -7.19 6.82
C ALA A 152 11.07 -5.86 6.07
N LEU A 153 10.13 -5.78 5.11
CA LEU A 153 9.79 -4.53 4.41
C LEU A 153 8.86 -3.61 5.22
N GLY A 154 8.46 -4.04 6.42
CA GLY A 154 7.53 -3.37 7.32
C GLY A 154 6.26 -4.19 7.56
N ASP A 155 5.80 -4.23 8.80
CA ASP A 155 4.65 -5.00 9.28
C ASP A 155 3.69 -4.10 10.07
N ARG A 156 3.61 -2.81 9.69
CA ARG A 156 2.98 -1.75 10.50
C ARG A 156 1.47 -1.87 10.62
N GLY A 157 0.95 -1.46 11.77
CA GLY A 157 -0.48 -1.51 12.11
C GLY A 157 -0.96 -2.92 12.41
N ARG A 158 -2.26 -3.09 12.66
CA ARG A 158 -2.85 -4.38 13.07
C ARG A 158 -4.16 -4.66 12.35
N PHE A 159 -4.46 -5.94 12.17
CA PHE A 159 -5.80 -6.36 11.78
C PHE A 159 -6.58 -6.75 13.04
N VAL A 160 -7.74 -6.12 13.21
CA VAL A 160 -8.67 -6.41 14.29
C VAL A 160 -9.91 -7.05 13.69
N ASP A 161 -10.32 -8.17 14.23
CA ASP A 161 -11.51 -8.87 13.76
C ASP A 161 -12.78 -8.06 14.06
N ASP A 162 -13.73 -8.09 13.14
CA ASP A 162 -15.04 -7.51 13.40
C ASP A 162 -15.71 -8.28 14.54
N PRO A 163 -16.36 -7.60 15.51
CA PRO A 163 -17.03 -8.27 16.61
C PRO A 163 -18.03 -9.27 16.03
N SER A 164 -17.85 -10.54 16.38
CA SER A 164 -18.68 -11.63 15.86
C SER A 164 -20.15 -11.32 16.14
N THR A 165 -20.99 -11.32 15.12
CA THR A 165 -22.41 -11.61 15.30
C THR A 165 -22.47 -13.04 15.87
N GLY A 166 -22.53 -13.12 17.20
CA GLY A 166 -22.31 -14.34 17.97
C GLY A 166 -23.35 -15.40 17.67
N ILE A 167 -22.93 -16.68 17.71
CA ILE A 167 -23.69 -17.93 17.95
C ILE A 167 -24.95 -18.22 17.09
N GLU A 168 -25.58 -17.25 16.43
CA GLU A 168 -26.75 -17.43 15.55
C GLU A 168 -26.41 -18.16 14.24
N GLY A 169 -25.14 -18.30 13.89
CA GLY A 169 -24.68 -19.05 12.72
C GLY A 169 -24.34 -20.53 12.97
N ALA A 170 -24.38 -21.00 14.22
CA ALA A 170 -23.97 -22.37 14.57
C ALA A 170 -25.11 -23.41 14.49
N VAL A 171 -26.35 -22.95 14.34
CA VAL A 171 -27.50 -23.83 14.08
C VAL A 171 -27.79 -23.75 12.58
N ILE A 172 -27.44 -24.80 11.83
CA ILE A 172 -27.74 -24.90 10.39
C ILE A 172 -29.22 -25.30 10.27
N PRO A 173 -30.14 -24.40 9.89
CA PRO A 173 -31.51 -24.81 9.61
C PRO A 173 -31.51 -25.72 8.36
N PRO A 174 -32.25 -26.85 8.38
CA PRO A 174 -32.31 -27.74 7.23
C PRO A 174 -32.92 -27.01 6.02
N GLY A 175 -32.25 -27.06 4.87
CA GLY A 175 -32.74 -26.51 3.60
C GLY A 175 -31.97 -25.32 3.01
N LYS A 176 -30.77 -24.98 3.51
CA LYS A 176 -29.99 -23.87 2.96
C LYS A 176 -28.76 -24.27 2.12
N SER A 177 -28.27 -23.26 1.39
CA SER A 177 -27.32 -23.29 0.26
C SER A 177 -26.08 -24.19 0.43
N LEU A 178 -25.47 -24.60 -0.69
CA LEU A 178 -24.25 -25.43 -0.77
C LEU A 178 -23.12 -24.94 0.16
N ARG A 179 -23.05 -23.63 0.44
CA ARG A 179 -22.12 -23.02 1.41
C ARG A 179 -22.39 -23.42 2.86
N ALA A 180 -23.65 -23.40 3.29
CA ALA A 180 -24.04 -23.82 4.63
C ALA A 180 -23.83 -25.34 4.83
N ALA A 181 -24.05 -26.14 3.79
CA ALA A 181 -23.79 -27.58 3.81
C ALA A 181 -22.30 -27.92 3.98
N LEU A 182 -21.40 -27.03 3.52
CA LEU A 182 -19.95 -27.12 3.72
C LEU A 182 -19.46 -26.44 5.02
N GLY A 183 -20.38 -26.00 5.90
CA GLY A 183 -20.03 -25.34 7.16
C GLY A 183 -19.53 -23.90 7.00
N LEU A 184 -19.71 -23.28 5.82
CA LEU A 184 -19.30 -21.91 5.56
C LEU A 184 -20.45 -20.94 5.87
N LYS A 185 -20.10 -19.75 6.42
CA LYS A 185 -21.08 -18.71 6.73
C LYS A 185 -21.81 -18.25 5.46
N GLU A 186 -23.12 -18.07 5.54
CA GLU A 186 -23.94 -17.64 4.40
C GLU A 186 -23.67 -16.20 3.95
N GLY A 187 -23.20 -15.37 4.88
CA GLY A 187 -22.67 -14.03 4.62
C GLY A 187 -21.21 -13.94 5.08
N GLY A 188 -20.36 -13.38 4.23
CA GLY A 188 -18.93 -13.17 4.51
C GLY A 188 -18.00 -13.82 3.47
N PRO A 189 -16.68 -13.82 3.74
CA PRO A 189 -15.66 -14.36 2.84
C PRO A 189 -15.91 -15.86 2.59
N LEU A 190 -15.68 -16.32 1.36
CA LEU A 190 -15.88 -17.72 0.93
C LEU A 190 -15.18 -18.76 1.81
N PHE A 191 -14.01 -18.43 2.39
CA PHE A 191 -13.27 -19.32 3.29
C PHE A 191 -13.42 -18.96 4.78
N GLY A 192 -14.25 -17.95 5.11
CA GLY A 192 -14.32 -17.42 6.48
C GLY A 192 -13.01 -16.81 6.99
N PHE A 193 -12.06 -16.50 6.09
CA PHE A 193 -10.75 -15.94 6.45
C PHE A 193 -10.88 -14.54 7.06
N THR A 194 -10.12 -14.30 8.13
CA THR A 194 -9.78 -12.96 8.59
C THR A 194 -8.67 -12.37 7.71
N LYS A 195 -8.47 -11.06 7.75
CA LYS A 195 -7.35 -10.42 7.04
C LYS A 195 -5.97 -10.95 7.47
N SER A 196 -5.82 -11.36 8.74
CA SER A 196 -4.59 -11.99 9.23
C SER A 196 -4.35 -13.37 8.61
N ASN A 197 -5.40 -14.19 8.48
CA ASN A 197 -5.28 -15.50 7.83
C ASN A 197 -4.89 -15.35 6.36
N GLU A 198 -5.53 -14.39 5.69
CA GLU A 198 -5.24 -14.09 4.29
C GLU A 198 -3.81 -13.55 4.09
N LEU A 199 -3.33 -12.70 5.00
CA LEU A 199 -1.93 -12.24 5.03
C LEU A 199 -0.97 -13.42 5.14
N PHE A 200 -1.25 -14.37 6.04
CA PHE A 200 -0.42 -15.56 6.21
C PHE A 200 -0.40 -16.44 4.96
N VAL A 201 -1.57 -16.68 4.33
CA VAL A 201 -1.64 -17.39 3.04
C VAL A 201 -0.85 -16.64 1.96
N GLY A 202 -0.86 -15.31 1.98
CA GLY A 202 -0.07 -14.47 1.09
C GLY A 202 1.43 -14.70 1.29
N ARG A 203 1.90 -14.74 2.54
CA ARG A 203 3.30 -15.03 2.88
C ARG A 203 3.70 -16.45 2.46
N LEU A 204 2.82 -17.44 2.63
CA LEU A 204 3.06 -18.79 2.12
C LEU A 204 3.19 -18.81 0.60
N ALA A 205 2.35 -18.09 -0.12
CA ALA A 205 2.44 -17.97 -1.57
C ALA A 205 3.74 -17.27 -2.00
N GLN A 206 4.18 -16.23 -1.28
CA GLN A 206 5.46 -15.54 -1.51
C GLN A 206 6.65 -16.51 -1.36
N LEU A 207 6.66 -17.34 -0.31
CA LEU A 207 7.69 -18.36 -0.13
C LEU A 207 7.64 -19.41 -1.25
N GLY A 208 6.44 -19.89 -1.58
CA GLY A 208 6.23 -20.87 -2.65
C GLY A 208 6.75 -20.38 -4.00
N ILE A 209 6.36 -19.17 -4.43
CA ILE A 209 6.84 -18.61 -5.70
C ILE A 209 8.35 -18.36 -5.64
N ALA A 210 8.88 -17.75 -4.58
CA ALA A 210 10.31 -17.47 -4.48
C ALA A 210 11.18 -18.73 -4.58
N PHE A 211 10.83 -19.80 -3.86
CA PHE A 211 11.59 -21.05 -3.90
C PHE A 211 11.41 -21.78 -5.24
N SER A 212 10.21 -21.77 -5.82
CA SER A 212 10.01 -22.36 -7.14
C SER A 212 10.83 -21.66 -8.23
N LEU A 213 10.95 -20.32 -8.18
CA LEU A 213 11.76 -19.54 -9.11
C LEU A 213 13.25 -19.82 -8.93
N ILE A 214 13.75 -19.87 -7.69
CA ILE A 214 15.14 -20.26 -7.40
C ILE A 214 15.41 -21.67 -7.94
N GLY A 215 14.51 -22.62 -7.69
CA GLY A 215 14.61 -23.98 -8.21
C GLY A 215 14.64 -24.00 -9.74
N GLU A 216 13.82 -23.19 -10.41
CA GLU A 216 13.78 -23.13 -11.88
C GLU A 216 15.04 -22.50 -12.46
N ILE A 217 15.58 -21.44 -11.84
CA ILE A 217 16.86 -20.84 -12.22
C ILE A 217 17.96 -21.90 -12.22
N ILE A 218 18.12 -22.63 -11.12
CA ILE A 218 19.24 -23.57 -10.95
C ILE A 218 19.05 -24.83 -11.79
N THR A 219 17.84 -25.39 -11.81
CA THR A 219 17.59 -26.73 -12.34
C THR A 219 17.02 -26.76 -13.75
N GLY A 220 16.49 -25.63 -14.24
CA GLY A 220 15.78 -25.57 -15.51
C GLY A 220 14.37 -26.19 -15.49
N LYS A 221 13.87 -26.58 -14.32
CA LYS A 221 12.57 -27.26 -14.15
C LYS A 221 11.59 -26.34 -13.45
N GLY A 222 10.36 -26.25 -13.96
CA GLY A 222 9.31 -25.46 -13.32
C GLY A 222 8.85 -26.02 -11.98
N ALA A 223 7.95 -25.29 -11.32
CA ALA A 223 7.40 -25.62 -10.01
C ALA A 223 6.70 -27.00 -9.96
N LEU A 224 5.92 -27.34 -10.98
CA LEU A 224 5.19 -28.62 -11.04
C LEU A 224 6.16 -29.79 -11.22
N ALA A 225 7.15 -29.64 -12.10
CA ALA A 225 8.20 -30.63 -12.28
C ALA A 225 9.05 -30.82 -11.01
N GLN A 226 9.37 -29.73 -10.31
CA GLN A 226 10.04 -29.78 -9.00
C GLN A 226 9.18 -30.55 -7.98
N LEU A 227 7.88 -30.27 -7.89
CA LEU A 227 6.99 -30.98 -6.96
C LEU A 227 6.94 -32.49 -7.24
N ASN A 228 6.85 -32.91 -8.50
CA ASN A 228 6.93 -34.33 -8.84
C ASN A 228 8.26 -34.96 -8.36
N ILE A 229 9.39 -34.31 -8.66
CA ILE A 229 10.72 -34.83 -8.30
C ILE A 229 10.89 -34.94 -6.79
N GLU A 230 10.51 -33.91 -6.04
CA GLU A 230 10.73 -33.83 -4.59
C GLU A 230 9.74 -34.69 -3.79
N THR A 231 8.50 -34.85 -4.27
CA THR A 231 7.51 -35.71 -3.60
C THR A 231 7.57 -37.16 -4.04
N GLY A 232 8.14 -37.44 -5.21
CA GLY A 232 8.09 -38.74 -5.87
C GLY A 232 6.70 -39.13 -6.40
N ILE A 233 5.72 -38.21 -6.35
CA ILE A 233 4.36 -38.46 -6.82
C ILE A 233 4.30 -38.20 -8.33
N PRO A 234 3.83 -39.18 -9.14
CA PRO A 234 3.63 -39.00 -10.57
C PRO A 234 2.78 -37.77 -10.92
N VAL A 235 3.07 -37.11 -12.05
CA VAL A 235 2.40 -35.86 -12.44
C VAL A 235 0.87 -36.02 -12.51
N ASN A 236 0.39 -37.14 -13.05
CA ASN A 236 -1.04 -37.44 -13.16
C ASN A 236 -1.76 -37.55 -11.79
N GLU A 237 -1.04 -37.86 -10.72
CA GLU A 237 -1.59 -37.94 -9.37
C GLU A 237 -1.47 -36.59 -8.63
N ILE A 238 -0.45 -35.79 -8.93
CA ILE A 238 -0.25 -34.48 -8.30
C ILE A 238 -1.03 -33.35 -8.98
N GLU A 239 -1.35 -33.49 -10.27
CA GLU A 239 -2.12 -32.51 -11.06
C GLU A 239 -3.44 -32.09 -10.40
N PRO A 240 -4.31 -33.00 -9.91
CA PRO A 240 -5.54 -32.61 -9.24
C PRO A 240 -5.30 -31.82 -7.94
N LEU A 241 -4.26 -32.18 -7.18
CA LEU A 241 -3.88 -31.49 -5.94
C LEU A 241 -3.34 -30.09 -6.22
N VAL A 242 -2.56 -29.95 -7.29
CA VAL A 242 -2.04 -28.67 -7.75
C VAL A 242 -3.16 -27.80 -8.30
N LEU A 243 -4.08 -28.37 -9.09
CA LEU A 243 -5.24 -27.64 -9.58
C LEU A 243 -6.12 -27.14 -8.43
N PHE A 244 -6.31 -27.95 -7.39
CA PHE A 244 -6.98 -27.51 -6.17
C PHE A 244 -6.26 -26.32 -5.51
N ASN A 245 -4.93 -26.36 -5.41
CA ASN A 245 -4.12 -25.25 -4.89
C ASN A 245 -4.26 -23.99 -5.75
N VAL A 246 -4.25 -24.12 -7.08
CA VAL A 246 -4.46 -22.99 -8.03
C VAL A 246 -5.82 -22.33 -7.77
N ILE A 247 -6.89 -23.13 -7.67
CA ILE A 247 -8.24 -22.63 -7.39
C ILE A 247 -8.29 -21.97 -6.00
N PHE A 248 -7.68 -22.60 -5.00
CA PHE A 248 -7.60 -22.06 -3.64
C PHE A 248 -6.93 -20.69 -3.61
N PHE A 249 -5.72 -20.57 -4.17
CA PHE A 249 -4.97 -19.30 -4.21
C PHE A 249 -5.70 -18.23 -5.02
N PHE A 250 -6.29 -18.59 -6.15
CA PHE A 250 -7.06 -17.64 -6.97
C PHE A 250 -8.26 -17.08 -6.20
N ILE A 251 -9.03 -17.94 -5.54
CA ILE A 251 -10.17 -17.50 -4.74
C ILE A 251 -9.70 -16.68 -3.53
N ALA A 252 -8.65 -17.11 -2.83
CA ALA A 252 -8.12 -16.41 -1.66
C ALA A 252 -7.60 -15.01 -2.04
N ALA A 253 -6.96 -14.89 -3.21
CA ALA A 253 -6.45 -13.63 -3.71
C ALA A 253 -7.54 -12.63 -4.09
N LEU A 254 -8.71 -13.09 -4.55
CA LEU A 254 -9.83 -12.22 -4.95
C LEU A 254 -10.80 -11.91 -3.82
N ASN A 255 -10.88 -12.80 -2.83
CA ASN A 255 -11.86 -12.69 -1.76
C ASN A 255 -11.28 -11.91 -0.57
N PRO A 256 -11.87 -10.78 -0.17
CA PRO A 256 -11.42 -10.03 0.99
C PRO A 256 -11.74 -10.75 2.30
N GLY A 257 -10.77 -10.89 3.19
CA GLY A 257 -10.99 -11.37 4.55
C GLY A 257 -11.77 -10.39 5.43
N THR A 258 -12.41 -10.90 6.49
CA THR A 258 -13.09 -10.09 7.51
C THR A 258 -12.10 -9.34 8.42
N GLY A 259 -12.57 -8.28 9.08
CA GLY A 259 -11.76 -7.46 9.98
C GLY A 259 -11.35 -6.11 9.38
N LYS A 260 -10.87 -5.23 10.24
CA LYS A 260 -10.48 -3.86 9.91
C LYS A 260 -8.99 -3.65 10.19
N PHE A 261 -8.37 -2.81 9.37
CA PHE A 261 -7.02 -2.37 9.62
C PHE A 261 -7.07 -1.19 10.57
N VAL A 262 -6.25 -1.23 11.61
CA VAL A 262 -6.08 -0.15 12.59
C VAL A 262 -4.64 0.31 12.54
N THR A 263 -4.45 1.62 12.47
CA THR A 263 -3.12 2.24 12.52
C THR A 263 -2.66 2.40 13.96
N ASP A 264 -1.34 2.37 14.18
CA ASP A 264 -0.76 2.46 15.54
C ASP A 264 -1.02 3.82 16.22
N GLU A 265 -1.52 4.82 15.48
CA GLU A 265 -1.90 6.14 16.01
C GLU A 265 -3.37 6.24 16.44
N GLU A 266 -4.23 5.28 16.05
CA GLU A 266 -5.68 5.33 16.25
C GLU A 266 -6.16 4.51 17.48
N GLU A 267 -5.27 3.80 18.18
CA GLU A 267 -5.58 3.14 19.45
C GLU A 267 -5.49 4.15 20.63
N GLU A 268 -6.50 5.03 20.78
CA GLU A 268 -6.88 5.72 22.04
C GLU A 268 -8.41 5.76 22.23
#